data_AF-U3TYF6-F1
#
_entry.id   AF-U3TYF6-F1
#
_cell.length_a   1.000
_cell.length_b   1.000
_cell.length_c   1.000
_cell.angle_alpha   90.00
_cell.angle_beta   90.00
_cell.angle_gamma   90.00
#
_symmetry.space_group_name_H-M   'P 1'
#
loop_
_entity.id
_entity.type
_entity.pdbx_description
1 polymer ?
#
loop_
_entity_poly.entity_id
_entity_poly.type
_entity_poly.pdbx_seq_one_letter_code
_entity_poly.pdbx_strand_id
1 'polypeptide(L)'
;MTLEDGRTVTALVFIMDPRHPLYEADSCRSTIAPLIAQASGPLGSNAQYLFSLEQEMGKRGMQEEALTRLAAEVRAANLNYPD
;
A
#
# COMPACT_ATOMS: atom_id res chain seq x y z
N MET A 1 10.45 -14.67 -12.94
CA MET A 1 8.97 -14.65 -12.84
C MET A 1 8.42 -15.56 -13.92
N THR A 2 7.42 -16.38 -13.61
CA THR A 2 6.77 -17.26 -14.60
C THR A 2 5.42 -16.66 -14.96
N LEU A 3 5.16 -16.51 -16.25
CA LEU A 3 3.88 -16.02 -16.77
C LEU A 3 2.85 -17.16 -16.81
N GLU A 4 1.58 -16.83 -16.96
CA GLU A 4 0.49 -17.82 -17.06
C GLU A 4 0.68 -18.80 -18.23
N ASP A 5 1.37 -18.37 -19.29
CA ASP A 5 1.68 -19.19 -20.47
C ASP A 5 2.93 -20.10 -20.28
N GLY A 6 3.50 -20.16 -19.08
CA GLY A 6 4.63 -21.00 -18.73
C GLY A 6 6.01 -20.42 -19.10
N ARG A 7 6.08 -19.26 -19.77
CA ARG A 7 7.36 -18.60 -20.05
C ARG A 7 7.98 -18.05 -18.78
N THR A 8 9.30 -18.18 -18.66
CA THR A 8 10.09 -17.50 -17.63
C THR A 8 10.66 -16.21 -18.18
N VAL A 9 10.47 -15.11 -17.45
CA VAL A 9 11.01 -13.79 -17.78
C VAL A 9 11.85 -13.22 -16.65
N THR A 10 12.87 -12.45 -17.03
CA THR A 10 13.69 -11.63 -16.12
C THR A 10 12.98 -10.29 -15.89
N ALA A 11 12.79 -9.92 -14.63
CA ALA A 11 12.22 -8.64 -14.23
C ALA A 11 13.17 -7.94 -13.26
N LEU A 12 13.30 -6.62 -13.39
CA LEU A 12 13.94 -5.78 -12.39
C LEU A 12 12.89 -5.35 -11.37
N VAL A 13 13.17 -5.54 -10.08
CA VAL A 13 12.30 -5.14 -8.98
C VAL A 13 13.07 -4.30 -7.98
N PHE A 14 12.43 -3.28 -7.44
CA PHE A 14 12.94 -2.48 -6.33
C PHE A 14 12.23 -2.92 -5.05
N ILE A 15 13.01 -3.35 -4.06
CA ILE A 15 12.52 -3.72 -2.73
C ILE A 15 13.20 -2.84 -1.68
N MET A 16 12.52 -2.61 -0.57
CA MET A 16 13.07 -1.85 0.55
C MET A 16 14.21 -2.62 1.22
N ASP A 17 15.33 -1.95 1.55
CA ASP A 17 16.38 -2.51 2.40
C ASP A 17 15.90 -2.48 3.87
N PRO A 18 15.78 -3.64 4.56
CA PRO A 18 15.34 -3.68 5.96
C PRO A 18 16.28 -2.95 6.93
N ARG A 19 17.51 -2.62 6.51
CA ARG A 19 18.48 -1.86 7.29
C ARG A 19 18.36 -0.35 7.09
N HIS A 20 17.46 0.09 6.21
CA HIS A 20 17.27 1.51 5.95
C HIS A 20 16.62 2.20 7.15
N PRO A 21 17.07 3.41 7.56
CA PRO A 21 16.51 4.12 8.73
C PRO A 21 15.01 4.41 8.66
N LEU A 22 14.44 4.44 7.45
CA LEU A 22 13.01 4.67 7.21
C LEU A 22 12.20 3.38 7.03
N TYR A 23 12.78 2.22 7.33
CA TYR A 23 12.07 0.95 7.26
C TYR A 23 11.23 0.73 8.53
N GLU A 24 9.91 0.60 8.37
CA GLU A 24 9.01 0.14 9.43
C GLU A 24 8.92 -1.39 9.36
N ALA A 25 9.40 -2.06 10.41
CA ALA A 25 9.44 -3.52 10.48
C ALA A 25 8.08 -4.12 10.88
N ASP A 26 7.29 -3.39 11.66
CA ASP A 26 5.95 -3.80 12.05
C ASP A 26 4.94 -3.38 10.98
N SER A 27 4.67 -4.33 10.08
CA SER A 27 3.68 -4.17 9.01
C SER A 27 2.25 -4.52 9.43
N CYS A 28 1.98 -4.74 10.72
CA CYS A 28 0.62 -4.94 11.20
C CYS A 28 -0.24 -3.72 10.88
N ARG A 29 -1.48 -3.94 10.42
CA ARG A 29 -2.36 -2.83 10.00
C ARG A 29 -2.64 -1.82 11.11
N SER A 30 -2.73 -2.26 12.37
CA SER A 30 -2.83 -1.39 13.55
C SER A 30 -1.69 -0.38 13.67
N THR A 31 -0.51 -0.74 13.18
CA THR A 31 0.70 0.08 13.22
C THR A 31 0.79 0.96 11.99
N ILE A 32 0.58 0.41 10.79
CA ILE A 32 0.78 1.15 9.54
C ILE A 32 -0.42 2.04 9.15
N ALA A 33 -1.66 1.71 9.54
CA ALA A 33 -2.82 2.49 9.13
C ALA A 33 -2.79 3.95 9.67
N PRO A 34 -2.48 4.21 10.96
CA PRO A 34 -2.33 5.59 11.44
C PRO A 34 -1.18 6.34 10.78
N LEU A 35 -0.09 5.65 10.44
CA LEU A 35 1.06 6.25 9.74
C LEU A 35 0.68 6.67 8.32
N ILE A 36 -0.03 5.80 7.57
CA ILE A 36 -0.51 6.08 6.22
C ILE A 36 -1.55 7.21 6.22
N ALA A 37 -2.45 7.22 7.20
CA ALA A 37 -3.48 8.25 7.37
C ALA A 37 -2.88 9.68 7.47
N GLN A 38 -1.82 9.83 8.25
CA GLN A 38 -1.21 11.13 8.55
C GLN A 38 -0.10 11.56 7.57
N ALA A 39 0.55 10.59 6.90
CA ALA A 39 1.70 10.88 6.05
C ALA A 39 1.32 11.64 4.78
N SER A 40 2.06 12.72 4.51
CA SER A 40 1.94 13.52 3.28
C SER A 40 3.30 13.98 2.77
N GLY A 41 3.42 14.13 1.45
CA GLY A 41 4.63 14.60 0.80
C GLY A 41 4.33 15.40 -0.48
N PRO A 42 5.36 15.71 -1.29
CA PRO A 42 5.21 16.55 -2.48
C PRO A 42 4.22 16.04 -3.54
N LEU A 43 3.87 14.75 -3.49
CA LEU A 43 2.96 14.08 -4.43
C LEU A 43 1.54 13.88 -3.87
N GLY A 44 1.24 14.42 -2.69
CA GLY A 44 -0.03 14.22 -1.98
C GLY A 44 0.11 13.33 -0.74
N SER A 45 -1.02 12.88 -0.20
CA SER A 45 -1.04 12.04 1.00
C SER A 45 -0.80 10.56 0.67
N ASN A 46 -0.22 9.83 1.61
CA ASN A 46 -0.04 8.39 1.47
C ASN A 46 -1.40 7.65 1.43
N ALA A 47 -2.40 8.18 2.14
CA ALA A 47 -3.78 7.69 2.07
C ALA A 47 -4.36 7.80 0.64
N GLN A 48 -4.15 8.92 -0.06
CA GLN A 48 -4.59 9.08 -1.45
C GLN A 48 -3.95 8.03 -2.35
N TYR A 49 -2.64 7.80 -2.21
CA TYR A 49 -1.92 6.76 -2.94
C TYR A 49 -2.54 5.36 -2.71
N LEU A 50 -2.76 4.99 -1.45
CA LEU A 50 -3.36 3.70 -1.10
C LEU A 50 -4.74 3.50 -1.73
N PHE A 51 -5.61 4.53 -1.69
CA PHE A 51 -6.95 4.44 -2.26
C PHE A 51 -6.95 4.34 -3.78
N SER A 52 -6.05 5.09 -4.45
CA SER A 52 -5.88 4.96 -5.90
C SER A 52 -5.37 3.57 -6.29
N LEU A 53 -4.44 3.00 -5.52
CA LEU A 53 -3.93 1.65 -5.76
C LEU A 53 -5.03 0.60 -5.63
N GLU A 54 -5.80 0.62 -4.53
CA GLU A 54 -6.94 -0.28 -4.31
C GLU A 54 -7.93 -0.21 -5.48
N GLN A 55 -8.30 1.00 -5.90
CA GLN A 55 -9.26 1.21 -6.98
C GLN A 55 -8.75 0.65 -8.33
N GLU A 56 -7.49 0.92 -8.67
CA GLU A 56 -6.90 0.47 -9.94
C GLU A 56 -6.72 -1.05 -10.00
N MET A 57 -6.38 -1.68 -8.87
CA MET A 57 -6.34 -3.13 -8.76
C MET A 57 -7.74 -3.73 -8.94
N GLY A 58 -8.76 -3.12 -8.33
CA GLY A 58 -10.16 -3.51 -8.50
C GLY A 58 -10.65 -3.47 -9.95
N LYS A 59 -10.36 -2.39 -10.68
CA LYS A 59 -10.72 -2.24 -12.10
C LYS A 59 -10.13 -3.33 -13.01
N ARG A 60 -9.00 -3.92 -12.59
CA ARG A 60 -8.27 -4.94 -13.36
C ARG A 60 -8.55 -6.37 -12.89
N GLY A 61 -9.44 -6.56 -11.92
CA GLY A 61 -9.73 -7.87 -11.34
C GLY A 61 -8.61 -8.43 -10.45
N MET A 62 -7.68 -7.58 -9.99
CA MET A 62 -6.54 -7.94 -9.15
C MET A 62 -6.77 -7.57 -7.68
N GLN A 63 -8.00 -7.75 -7.17
CA GLN A 63 -8.32 -7.37 -5.80
C GLN A 63 -7.53 -8.19 -4.78
N GLU A 64 -6.95 -7.49 -3.80
CA GLU A 64 -6.24 -8.10 -2.68
C GLU A 64 -6.95 -7.76 -1.37
N GLU A 65 -7.45 -8.78 -0.65
CA GLU A 65 -8.22 -8.57 0.59
C GLU A 65 -7.41 -7.80 1.63
N ALA A 66 -6.12 -8.08 1.77
CA ALA A 66 -5.25 -7.40 2.72
C ALA A 66 -5.16 -5.89 2.45
N LEU A 67 -5.06 -5.49 1.17
CA LEU A 67 -5.00 -4.10 0.76
C LEU A 67 -6.34 -3.39 0.99
N THR A 68 -7.46 -4.04 0.64
CA THR A 68 -8.81 -3.51 0.89
C THR A 68 -9.08 -3.30 2.38
N ARG A 69 -8.65 -4.23 3.23
CA ARG A 69 -8.78 -4.07 4.69
C ARG A 69 -7.93 -2.94 5.23
N LEU A 70 -6.70 -2.79 4.74
CA LEU A 70 -5.85 -1.66 5.10
C LEU A 70 -6.47 -0.32 4.67
N ALA A 71 -6.99 -0.23 3.45
CA ALA A 71 -7.67 0.97 2.96
C ALA A 71 -8.89 1.32 3.82
N ALA A 72 -9.68 0.32 4.23
CA ALA A 72 -10.81 0.54 5.14
C ALA A 72 -10.37 1.07 6.51
N GLU A 73 -9.31 0.50 7.11
CA GLU A 73 -8.75 0.98 8.39
C GLU A 73 -8.20 2.41 8.28
N VAL A 74 -7.53 2.76 7.18
CA VAL A 74 -7.04 4.12 6.92
C VAL A 74 -8.19 5.12 6.74
N ARG A 75 -9.27 4.76 6.03
CA ARG A 75 -10.48 5.60 5.93
C ARG A 75 -11.08 5.87 7.31
N ALA A 76 -11.20 4.84 8.14
CA ALA A 76 -11.70 4.98 9.51
C ALA A 76 -10.78 5.86 10.39
N ALA A 77 -9.46 5.76 10.22
CA ALA A 77 -8.51 6.62 10.92
C ALA A 77 -8.63 8.09 10.50
N ASN A 78 -8.80 8.40 9.21
CA ASN A 78 -8.96 9.78 8.72
C ASN A 78 -10.24 10.45 9.22
N LEU A 79 -11.32 9.70 9.46
CA LEU A 79 -12.53 10.23 10.09
C LEU A 79 -12.28 10.76 11.52
N ASN A 80 -11.26 10.24 12.20
CA ASN A 80 -10.86 10.68 13.54
C ASN A 80 -9.84 11.83 13.51
N TYR A 81 -9.30 12.18 12.32
CA TYR A 81 -8.37 13.28 12.08
C TYR A 81 -8.81 14.07 10.83
N PRO A 82 -9.94 14.80 10.89
CA PRO A 82 -10.29 15.72 9.81
C PRO A 82 -9.25 16.84 9.74
N ASP A 83 -8.83 17.19 8.52
CA ASP A 83 -7.91 18.31 8.22
C ASP A 83 -8.29 19.61 8.93
#